data_AF-I3ZXG5-F1
#
_entry.id   AF-I3ZXG5-F1
#
_cell.length_a   1.000
_cell.length_b   1.000
_cell.length_c   1.000
_cell.angle_alpha   90.00
_cell.angle_beta   90.00
_cell.angle_gamma   90.00
#
_symmetry.space_group_name_H-M   'P 1'
#
loop_
_entity.id
_entity.type
_entity.pdbx_description
1 polymer ?
#
loop_
_entity_poly.entity_id
_entity_poly.type
_entity_poly.pdbx_seq_one_letter_code
_entity_poly.pdbx_strand_id
1 'polypeptide(L)'
;MKKILFLLFCCVVLLNYHFTQLPEQENKIIPYLDLSHKNLDHIPDLSKLRVKKLNLSHNQITEFKIDSLPQNLESLDLSHNKLLWGVSIKKGKRLEHLKELNLAHNEVLGIDIKIPLKRLIVANNPIYEIDALNLDCLKYFDRLNTPGLDGARFFNKNNPKESLLIPFSKIDTIVSNGEPLIDVWYIE
;
A
#
# COMPACT_ATOMS: atom_id res chain seq x y z
N MET A 1 -11.49 9.88 29.90
CA MET A 1 -10.04 10.13 29.69
C MET A 1 -9.46 9.48 28.42
N LYS A 2 -10.26 9.21 27.36
CA LYS A 2 -9.77 8.58 26.10
C LYS A 2 -9.77 9.50 24.86
N LYS A 3 -10.14 10.78 25.01
CA LYS A 3 -10.16 11.75 23.89
C LYS A 3 -9.01 12.77 23.91
N ILE A 4 -8.31 12.91 25.03
CA ILE A 4 -7.25 13.93 25.20
C ILE A 4 -5.85 13.39 24.88
N LEU A 5 -5.66 12.06 24.86
CA LEU A 5 -4.39 11.45 24.43
C LEU A 5 -4.22 11.40 22.89
N PHE A 6 -5.31 11.54 22.13
CA PHE A 6 -5.26 11.50 20.65
C PHE A 6 -4.81 12.84 20.04
N LEU A 7 -5.07 13.96 20.72
CA LEU A 7 -4.59 15.29 20.31
C LEU A 7 -3.10 15.51 20.57
N LEU A 8 -2.53 14.80 21.55
CA LEU A 8 -1.08 14.83 21.84
C LEU A 8 -0.27 13.96 20.86
N PHE A 9 -0.88 12.98 20.18
CA PHE A 9 -0.18 12.15 19.20
C PHE A 9 -0.09 12.82 17.81
N CYS A 10 -1.05 13.68 17.46
CA CYS A 10 -0.89 14.59 16.32
C CYS A 10 0.19 15.66 16.57
N CYS A 11 0.44 16.05 17.83
CA CYS A 11 1.47 17.05 18.12
C CYS A 11 2.88 16.56 17.76
N VAL A 12 3.23 15.29 17.95
CA VAL A 12 4.63 14.85 17.74
C VAL A 12 4.97 14.63 16.26
N VAL A 13 4.02 14.21 15.42
CA VAL A 13 4.24 14.17 13.96
C VAL A 13 4.32 15.59 13.36
N LEU A 14 3.71 16.58 14.02
CA LEU A 14 3.74 17.99 13.64
C LEU A 14 4.89 18.78 14.28
N LEU A 15 5.55 18.29 15.33
CA LEU A 15 6.58 19.05 16.07
C LEU A 15 7.92 19.22 15.32
N ASN A 16 8.14 18.49 14.21
CA ASN A 16 9.26 18.74 13.30
C ASN A 16 8.91 19.66 12.13
N TYR A 17 7.68 20.16 12.05
CA TYR A 17 7.30 21.26 11.17
C TYR A 17 6.99 22.47 12.05
N HIS A 18 7.93 23.39 12.19
CA HIS A 18 7.73 24.68 12.84
C HIS A 18 6.42 25.33 12.36
N PHE A 19 5.36 25.25 13.15
CA PHE A 19 4.09 25.92 12.90
C PHE A 19 3.81 26.91 14.03
N THR A 20 4.51 28.03 13.98
CA THR A 20 3.92 29.31 14.38
C THR A 20 3.07 29.80 13.20
N GLN A 21 1.75 29.89 13.39
CA GLN A 21 0.72 30.45 12.50
C GLN A 21 0.20 29.51 11.37
N LEU A 22 -1.04 29.00 11.54
CA LEU A 22 -1.84 28.36 10.48
C LEU A 22 -2.84 29.41 9.94
N PRO A 23 -2.47 30.15 8.88
CA PRO A 23 -3.35 30.23 7.71
C PRO A 23 -2.54 30.32 6.39
N GLU A 24 -2.80 29.42 5.42
CA GLU A 24 -2.43 29.45 3.96
C GLU A 24 -1.93 28.11 3.37
N GLN A 25 -1.63 27.07 4.16
CA GLN A 25 -1.03 25.82 3.64
C GLN A 25 -2.02 24.72 3.19
N GLU A 26 -3.31 25.00 2.97
CA GLU A 26 -4.30 23.98 2.56
C GLU A 26 -4.03 23.33 1.18
N ASN A 27 -3.09 23.86 0.39
CA ASN A 27 -2.73 23.32 -0.92
C ASN A 27 -1.33 22.72 -1.04
N LYS A 28 -0.57 22.62 0.06
CA LYS A 28 0.78 22.06 -0.02
C LYS A 28 0.72 20.55 -0.23
N ILE A 29 1.21 20.10 -1.39
CA ILE A 29 1.45 18.68 -1.66
C ILE A 29 2.75 18.30 -0.95
N ILE A 30 2.67 17.28 -0.11
CA ILE A 30 3.82 16.65 0.55
C ILE A 30 4.34 15.57 -0.41
N PRO A 31 5.54 15.72 -1.00
CA PRO A 31 6.05 14.74 -1.95
C PRO A 31 6.29 13.37 -1.31
N TYR A 32 6.83 13.37 -0.09
CA TYR A 32 7.16 12.18 0.67
C TYR A 32 6.92 12.43 2.16
N LEU A 33 6.24 11.50 2.82
CA LEU A 33 6.02 11.50 4.26
C LEU A 33 6.50 10.16 4.82
N ASP A 34 7.49 10.22 5.71
CA ASP A 34 8.03 9.05 6.39
C ASP A 34 7.49 8.94 7.82
N LEU A 35 6.77 7.86 8.07
CA LEU A 35 6.25 7.43 9.37
C LEU A 35 6.73 6.02 9.71
N SER A 36 7.83 5.56 9.11
CA SER A 36 8.44 4.27 9.43
C SER A 36 9.08 4.26 10.81
N HIS A 37 9.17 3.06 11.42
CA HIS A 37 9.81 2.86 12.73
C HIS A 37 9.25 3.75 13.86
N LYS A 38 7.94 4.00 13.87
CA LYS A 38 7.27 4.83 14.89
C LYS A 38 6.47 4.02 15.91
N ASN A 39 6.57 2.69 15.88
CA ASN A 39 5.79 1.77 16.72
C ASN A 39 4.27 2.02 16.62
N LEU A 40 3.79 2.44 15.45
CA LEU A 40 2.37 2.67 15.22
C LEU A 40 1.64 1.33 15.22
N ASP A 41 0.57 1.22 15.99
CA ASP A 41 -0.30 0.04 16.01
C ASP A 41 -1.50 0.18 15.03
N HIS A 42 -1.74 1.40 14.54
CA HIS A 42 -2.76 1.73 13.55
C HIS A 42 -2.26 2.84 12.61
N ILE A 43 -2.89 2.93 11.43
CA ILE A 43 -2.68 4.06 10.52
C ILE A 43 -3.29 5.32 11.16
N PRO A 44 -2.52 6.39 11.42
CA PRO A 44 -3.08 7.65 11.92
C PRO A 44 -4.03 8.26 10.87
N ASP A 45 -4.93 9.13 11.29
CA ASP A 45 -5.82 9.81 10.32
C ASP A 45 -5.04 10.85 9.51
N LEU A 46 -4.59 10.44 8.32
CA LEU A 46 -3.90 11.25 7.32
C LEU A 46 -4.83 11.63 6.15
N SER A 47 -6.12 11.37 6.29
CA SER A 47 -7.11 11.49 5.20
C SER A 47 -7.19 12.88 4.58
N LYS A 48 -6.87 13.92 5.38
CA LYS A 48 -6.86 15.34 5.02
C LYS A 48 -5.54 15.82 4.41
N LEU A 49 -4.46 15.03 4.51
CA LEU A 49 -3.17 15.42 3.95
C LEU A 49 -3.14 15.18 2.43
N ARG A 50 -2.31 15.94 1.73
CA ARG A 50 -2.03 15.74 0.30
C ARG A 50 -0.63 15.14 0.14
N VAL A 51 -0.52 13.83 0.35
CA VAL A 51 0.76 13.10 0.25
C VAL A 51 0.85 12.35 -1.07
N LYS A 52 2.02 12.35 -1.72
CA LYS A 52 2.28 11.54 -2.92
C LYS A 52 2.89 10.18 -2.60
N LYS A 53 3.88 10.13 -1.69
CA LYS A 53 4.52 8.90 -1.23
C LYS A 53 4.45 8.82 0.28
N LEU A 54 3.96 7.70 0.81
CA LEU A 54 3.83 7.48 2.24
C LEU A 54 4.56 6.19 2.64
N ASN A 55 5.49 6.33 3.57
CA ASN A 55 6.18 5.20 4.19
C ASN A 55 5.61 4.95 5.59
N LEU A 56 4.97 3.81 5.80
CA LEU A 56 4.47 3.31 7.09
C LEU A 56 5.17 2.00 7.47
N SER A 57 6.32 1.68 6.88
CA SER A 57 7.00 0.41 7.10
C SER A 57 7.56 0.28 8.52
N HIS A 58 7.87 -0.96 8.93
CA HIS A 58 8.46 -1.26 10.24
C HIS A 58 7.66 -0.65 11.41
N ASN A 59 6.35 -0.86 11.38
CA ASN A 59 5.45 -0.50 12.47
C ASN A 59 4.77 -1.77 13.00
N GLN A 60 3.68 -1.63 13.74
CA GLN A 60 2.91 -2.72 14.35
C GLN A 60 1.45 -2.68 13.87
N ILE A 61 1.21 -2.14 12.68
CA ILE A 61 -0.13 -1.89 12.13
C ILE A 61 -0.82 -3.21 11.83
N THR A 62 -2.01 -3.43 12.38
CA THR A 62 -2.75 -4.69 12.24
C THR A 62 -3.90 -4.64 11.24
N GLU A 63 -4.39 -3.44 10.91
CA GLU A 63 -5.56 -3.23 10.06
C GLU A 63 -5.27 -2.26 8.91
N PHE A 64 -5.64 -2.66 7.69
CA PHE A 64 -5.58 -1.79 6.52
C PHE A 64 -6.79 -0.84 6.50
N LYS A 65 -6.64 0.32 7.14
CA LYS A 65 -7.67 1.34 7.23
C LYS A 65 -7.60 2.34 6.09
N ILE A 66 -8.18 1.98 4.94
CA ILE A 66 -8.09 2.79 3.71
C ILE A 66 -8.55 4.23 3.90
N ASP A 67 -9.59 4.47 4.71
CA ASP A 67 -10.17 5.80 4.91
C ASP A 67 -9.24 6.78 5.65
N SER A 68 -8.26 6.26 6.40
CA SER A 68 -7.25 7.06 7.09
C SER A 68 -6.08 7.46 6.20
N LEU A 69 -5.99 6.93 4.97
CA LEU A 69 -4.88 7.22 4.06
C LEU A 69 -5.15 8.48 3.19
N PRO A 70 -4.12 9.24 2.77
CA PRO A 70 -4.28 10.36 1.84
C PRO A 70 -4.85 9.94 0.47
N GLN A 71 -5.75 10.73 -0.12
CA GLN A 71 -6.41 10.37 -1.38
C GLN A 71 -5.48 10.43 -2.60
N ASN A 72 -4.47 11.30 -2.57
CA ASN A 72 -3.59 11.59 -3.70
C ASN A 72 -2.34 10.69 -3.77
N LEU A 73 -2.31 9.61 -2.99
CA LEU A 73 -1.17 8.70 -2.93
C LEU A 73 -0.90 8.04 -4.28
N GLU A 74 0.37 8.01 -4.63
CA GLU A 74 0.91 7.28 -5.77
C GLU A 74 1.77 6.09 -5.32
N SER A 75 2.35 6.16 -4.12
CA SER A 75 3.20 5.10 -3.55
C SER A 75 2.90 4.93 -2.06
N LEU A 76 2.67 3.69 -1.62
CA LEU A 76 2.41 3.33 -0.23
C LEU A 76 3.27 2.12 0.20
N ASP A 77 4.08 2.31 1.23
CA ASP A 77 4.81 1.23 1.90
C ASP A 77 4.17 0.91 3.24
N LEU A 78 3.73 -0.34 3.40
CA LEU A 78 3.20 -0.93 4.62
C LEU A 78 4.00 -2.19 5.02
N SER A 79 5.19 -2.40 4.46
CA SER A 79 6.01 -3.57 4.74
C SER A 79 6.45 -3.65 6.20
N HIS A 80 6.76 -4.85 6.67
CA HIS A 80 7.15 -5.07 8.07
C HIS A 80 6.12 -4.50 9.06
N ASN A 81 4.87 -4.89 8.89
CA ASN A 81 3.76 -4.62 9.81
C ASN A 81 3.11 -5.95 10.20
N LYS A 82 1.90 -5.91 10.77
CA LYS A 82 1.15 -7.07 11.25
C LYS A 82 -0.24 -7.13 10.62
N LEU A 83 -0.37 -6.70 9.36
CA LEU A 83 -1.66 -6.70 8.67
C LEU A 83 -2.16 -8.14 8.54
N LEU A 84 -3.27 -8.47 9.20
CA LEU A 84 -3.79 -9.85 9.29
C LEU A 84 -4.90 -10.14 8.28
N TRP A 85 -5.67 -9.11 7.91
CA TRP A 85 -6.87 -9.28 7.09
C TRP A 85 -6.63 -8.92 5.62
N GLY A 86 -7.66 -9.11 4.82
CA GLY A 86 -7.58 -8.81 3.39
C GLY A 86 -7.34 -7.33 3.09
N VAL A 87 -6.52 -7.04 2.08
CA VAL A 87 -6.33 -5.69 1.54
C VAL A 87 -7.20 -5.52 0.30
N SER A 88 -8.17 -4.60 0.35
CA SER A 88 -9.06 -4.30 -0.78
C SER A 88 -8.93 -2.85 -1.26
N ILE A 89 -8.69 -2.67 -2.56
CA ILE A 89 -8.62 -1.36 -3.23
C ILE A 89 -9.43 -1.42 -4.52
N LYS A 90 -10.51 -0.63 -4.56
CA LYS A 90 -11.50 -0.64 -5.65
C LYS A 90 -11.37 0.60 -6.53
N LYS A 91 -11.62 0.45 -7.83
CA LYS A 91 -11.66 1.57 -8.79
C LYS A 91 -12.73 2.60 -8.40
N GLY A 92 -12.46 3.89 -8.60
CA GLY A 92 -13.38 4.99 -8.26
C GLY A 92 -13.57 5.21 -6.76
N LYS A 93 -12.64 4.71 -5.95
CA LYS A 93 -12.58 4.90 -4.49
C LYS A 93 -11.23 5.51 -4.10
N ARG A 94 -11.00 5.68 -2.79
CA ARG A 94 -9.73 6.16 -2.26
C ARG A 94 -8.57 5.29 -2.78
N LEU A 95 -7.42 5.91 -3.01
CA LEU A 95 -6.22 5.31 -3.62
C LEU A 95 -6.35 4.95 -5.11
N GLU A 96 -7.33 5.48 -5.86
CA GLU A 96 -7.46 5.20 -7.30
C GLU A 96 -6.25 5.61 -8.16
N HIS A 97 -5.39 6.50 -7.63
CA HIS A 97 -4.16 6.96 -8.27
C HIS A 97 -2.91 6.22 -7.81
N LEU A 98 -3.05 5.24 -6.91
CA LEU A 98 -1.92 4.46 -6.40
C LEU A 98 -1.29 3.67 -7.56
N LYS A 99 0.04 3.74 -7.64
CA LYS A 99 0.85 3.07 -8.67
C LYS A 99 1.74 2.00 -8.04
N GLU A 100 2.12 2.18 -6.79
CA GLU A 100 3.07 1.31 -6.10
C GLU A 100 2.53 0.96 -4.71
N LEU A 101 2.51 -0.33 -4.40
CA LEU A 101 2.08 -0.84 -3.10
C LEU A 101 3.06 -1.91 -2.61
N ASN A 102 3.60 -1.71 -1.42
CA ASN A 102 4.43 -2.68 -0.72
C ASN A 102 3.72 -3.17 0.55
N LEU A 103 3.41 -4.46 0.58
CA LEU A 103 2.81 -5.19 1.70
C LEU A 103 3.75 -6.27 2.25
N ALA A 104 5.02 -6.31 1.82
CA ALA A 104 5.93 -7.39 2.18
C ALA A 104 6.08 -7.58 3.69
N HIS A 105 6.35 -8.81 4.15
CA HIS A 105 6.53 -9.10 5.57
C HIS A 105 5.35 -8.61 6.44
N ASN A 106 4.16 -9.09 6.11
CA ASN A 106 2.95 -8.94 6.89
C ASN A 106 2.30 -10.31 7.08
N GLU A 107 1.08 -10.35 7.61
CA GLU A 107 0.29 -11.55 7.82
C GLU A 107 -0.97 -11.55 6.92
N VAL A 108 -0.88 -10.90 5.74
CA VAL A 108 -2.04 -10.68 4.87
C VAL A 108 -2.52 -12.01 4.31
N LEU A 109 -3.79 -12.33 4.56
CA LEU A 109 -4.41 -13.59 4.12
C LEU A 109 -5.03 -13.51 2.72
N GLY A 110 -5.42 -12.30 2.27
CA GLY A 110 -6.04 -12.12 0.97
C GLY A 110 -5.92 -10.72 0.36
N ILE A 111 -6.07 -10.63 -0.96
CA ILE A 111 -6.01 -9.35 -1.69
C ILE A 111 -7.13 -9.20 -2.74
N ASP A 112 -7.69 -8.00 -2.81
CA ASP A 112 -8.69 -7.56 -3.80
C ASP A 112 -8.31 -6.18 -4.35
N ILE A 113 -7.39 -6.13 -5.32
CA ILE A 113 -6.83 -4.89 -5.88
C ILE A 113 -7.28 -4.74 -7.33
N LYS A 114 -8.26 -3.86 -7.56
CA LYS A 114 -8.89 -3.62 -8.88
C LYS A 114 -8.37 -2.40 -9.62
N ILE A 115 -7.37 -1.72 -9.07
CA ILE A 115 -6.71 -0.56 -9.69
C ILE A 115 -5.44 -0.98 -10.47
N PRO A 116 -5.06 -0.29 -11.54
CA PRO A 116 -3.89 -0.65 -12.33
C PRO A 116 -2.59 -0.21 -11.65
N LEU A 117 -2.02 -1.07 -10.80
CA LEU A 117 -0.70 -0.84 -10.20
C LEU A 117 0.41 -1.02 -11.25
N LYS A 118 1.53 -0.32 -11.05
CA LYS A 118 2.79 -0.52 -11.76
C LYS A 118 3.75 -1.42 -10.99
N ARG A 119 3.70 -1.37 -9.65
CA ARG A 119 4.52 -2.17 -8.75
C ARG A 119 3.66 -2.72 -7.61
N LEU A 120 3.76 -4.02 -7.36
CA LEU A 120 3.15 -4.68 -6.22
C LEU A 120 4.18 -5.60 -5.58
N ILE A 121 4.38 -5.46 -4.28
CA ILE A 121 5.26 -6.32 -3.49
C ILE A 121 4.40 -6.91 -2.38
N VAL A 122 4.27 -8.23 -2.37
CA VAL A 122 3.49 -8.98 -1.39
C VAL A 122 4.31 -10.09 -0.74
N ALA A 123 5.62 -10.13 -1.02
CA ALA A 123 6.54 -11.14 -0.53
C ALA A 123 6.41 -11.39 0.98
N ASN A 124 6.62 -12.64 1.40
CA ASN A 124 6.58 -13.06 2.80
C ASN A 124 5.23 -12.70 3.46
N ASN A 125 4.13 -13.13 2.83
CA ASN A 125 2.78 -13.07 3.39
C ASN A 125 2.06 -14.41 3.20
N PRO A 126 1.22 -14.86 4.14
CA PRO A 126 0.43 -16.08 4.02
C PRO A 126 -0.82 -15.90 3.12
N ILE A 127 -0.67 -15.32 1.92
CA ILE A 127 -1.80 -15.01 1.02
C ILE A 127 -2.33 -16.28 0.35
N TYR A 128 -3.55 -16.69 0.70
CA TYR A 128 -4.25 -17.81 0.07
C TYR A 128 -5.54 -17.43 -0.67
N GLU A 129 -6.00 -16.18 -0.54
CA GLU A 129 -7.21 -15.68 -1.20
C GLU A 129 -6.91 -14.50 -2.13
N ILE A 130 -7.32 -14.61 -3.40
CA ILE A 130 -7.22 -13.53 -4.39
C ILE A 130 -8.55 -13.40 -5.10
N ASP A 131 -9.30 -12.37 -4.70
CA ASP A 131 -10.63 -12.10 -5.23
C ASP A 131 -10.59 -11.40 -6.58
N ALA A 132 -9.65 -10.47 -6.76
CA ALA A 132 -9.32 -9.84 -8.03
C ALA A 132 -7.98 -9.11 -7.95
N LEU A 133 -7.12 -9.32 -8.95
CA LEU A 133 -5.90 -8.55 -9.11
C LEU A 133 -5.79 -8.02 -10.54
N ASN A 134 -5.75 -6.70 -10.68
CA ASN A 134 -5.54 -6.04 -11.97
C ASN A 134 -4.05 -5.98 -12.31
N LEU A 135 -3.64 -6.74 -13.34
CA LEU A 135 -2.25 -6.82 -13.80
C LEU A 135 -1.95 -5.97 -15.05
N ASP A 136 -2.92 -5.22 -15.59
CA ASP A 136 -2.82 -4.62 -16.94
C ASP A 136 -1.65 -3.65 -17.11
N CYS A 137 -1.17 -3.04 -16.02
CA CYS A 137 -0.08 -2.08 -16.00
C CYS A 137 1.10 -2.53 -15.13
N LEU A 138 1.05 -3.76 -14.60
CA LEU A 138 2.02 -4.22 -13.62
C LEU A 138 3.35 -4.52 -14.32
N LYS A 139 4.38 -3.80 -13.91
CA LYS A 139 5.75 -3.93 -14.43
C LYS A 139 6.66 -4.71 -13.49
N TYR A 140 6.32 -4.71 -12.21
CA TYR A 140 7.07 -5.39 -11.16
C TYR A 140 6.11 -6.05 -10.19
N PHE A 141 6.33 -7.33 -9.94
CA PHE A 141 5.56 -8.11 -9.00
C PHE A 141 6.48 -9.01 -8.20
N ASP A 142 6.63 -8.74 -6.89
CA ASP A 142 7.36 -9.63 -6.00
C ASP A 142 6.38 -10.38 -5.10
N ARG A 143 6.43 -11.71 -5.22
CA ARG A 143 5.60 -12.68 -4.51
C ARG A 143 6.43 -13.75 -3.82
N LEU A 144 7.70 -13.48 -3.53
CA LEU A 144 8.56 -14.46 -2.89
C LEU A 144 7.95 -14.92 -1.57
N ASN A 145 7.92 -16.23 -1.31
CA ASN A 145 7.36 -16.80 -0.08
C ASN A 145 5.90 -16.42 0.22
N THR A 146 5.03 -16.38 -0.80
CA THR A 146 3.58 -16.20 -0.60
C THR A 146 2.79 -17.46 -0.96
N PRO A 147 2.59 -18.38 0.00
CA PRO A 147 1.89 -19.64 -0.25
C PRO A 147 0.40 -19.39 -0.52
N GLY A 148 -0.04 -19.66 -1.75
CA GLY A 148 -1.43 -19.50 -2.20
C GLY A 148 -1.64 -18.53 -3.37
N LEU A 149 -0.58 -17.79 -3.73
CA LEU A 149 -0.47 -17.13 -5.04
C LEU A 149 -0.23 -18.13 -6.19
N ASP A 150 0.19 -19.35 -5.87
CA ASP A 150 0.33 -20.44 -6.82
C ASP A 150 -1.05 -21.00 -7.19
N GLY A 151 -1.50 -20.71 -8.42
CA GLY A 151 -2.83 -21.10 -8.90
C GLY A 151 -3.93 -20.04 -8.69
N ALA A 152 -3.57 -18.83 -8.26
CA ALA A 152 -4.53 -17.74 -8.12
C ALA A 152 -5.22 -17.37 -9.45
N ARG A 153 -6.49 -16.99 -9.34
CA ARG A 153 -7.35 -16.59 -10.45
C ARG A 153 -7.10 -15.13 -10.80
N PHE A 154 -6.61 -14.85 -12.00
CA PHE A 154 -6.37 -13.49 -12.48
C PHE A 154 -7.50 -13.03 -13.40
N PHE A 155 -7.92 -11.77 -13.26
CA PHE A 155 -8.98 -11.20 -14.08
C PHE A 155 -8.41 -10.73 -15.40
N ASN A 156 -8.91 -11.31 -16.49
CA ASN A 156 -8.66 -10.80 -17.83
C ASN A 156 -9.63 -9.64 -18.11
N LYS A 157 -9.09 -8.46 -18.41
CA LYS A 157 -9.87 -7.26 -18.78
C LYS A 157 -10.86 -7.46 -19.93
N ASN A 158 -10.64 -8.46 -20.79
CA ASN A 158 -11.50 -8.75 -21.93
C ASN A 158 -12.71 -9.62 -21.55
N ASN A 159 -12.71 -10.26 -20.38
CA ASN A 159 -13.84 -11.05 -19.89
C ASN A 159 -13.85 -11.14 -18.35
N PRO A 160 -14.49 -10.20 -17.64
CA PRO A 160 -14.51 -10.17 -16.17
C PRO A 160 -15.27 -11.33 -15.51
N LYS A 161 -15.92 -12.20 -16.30
CA LYS A 161 -16.58 -13.43 -15.81
C LYS A 161 -15.70 -14.69 -15.94
N GLU A 162 -14.57 -14.61 -16.65
CA GLU A 162 -13.58 -15.68 -16.73
C GLU A 162 -12.41 -15.35 -15.82
N SER A 163 -12.36 -16.01 -14.66
CA SER A 163 -11.11 -16.20 -13.95
C SER A 163 -10.18 -17.05 -14.80
N LEU A 164 -9.33 -16.43 -15.61
CA LEU A 164 -8.32 -17.18 -16.35
C LEU A 164 -7.23 -17.60 -15.35
N LEU A 165 -6.94 -18.89 -15.32
CA LEU A 165 -5.61 -19.40 -14.99
C LEU A 165 -4.66 -18.74 -15.99
N ILE A 166 -4.08 -17.57 -15.65
CA ILE A 166 -2.95 -17.07 -16.40
C ILE A 166 -1.84 -18.11 -16.16
N PRO A 167 -1.34 -18.78 -17.22
CA PRO A 167 -0.27 -19.76 -17.03
C PRO A 167 0.91 -19.08 -16.35
N PHE A 168 1.51 -19.75 -15.37
CA PHE A 168 2.66 -19.28 -14.59
C PHE A 168 3.74 -18.59 -15.43
N SER A 169 3.94 -19.03 -16.68
CA SER A 169 4.89 -18.46 -17.63
C SER A 169 4.76 -16.95 -17.88
N LYS A 170 3.56 -16.38 -17.79
CA LYS A 170 3.34 -14.94 -17.99
C LYS A 170 3.68 -14.11 -16.75
N ILE A 171 3.56 -14.71 -15.57
CA ILE A 171 3.94 -14.10 -14.28
C ILE A 171 5.47 -14.06 -14.20
N ASP A 172 6.13 -15.18 -14.51
CA ASP A 172 7.59 -15.25 -14.50
C ASP A 172 8.21 -14.28 -15.51
N THR A 173 7.54 -14.00 -16.63
CA THR A 173 7.97 -12.98 -17.60
C THR A 173 7.86 -11.54 -17.06
N ILE A 174 6.88 -11.24 -16.20
CA ILE A 174 6.78 -9.92 -15.53
C ILE A 174 7.85 -9.82 -14.43
N VAL A 175 8.08 -10.91 -13.70
CA VAL A 175 9.11 -11.01 -12.66
C VAL A 175 10.52 -10.89 -13.25
N SER A 176 10.78 -11.50 -14.41
CA SER A 176 12.11 -11.53 -15.05
C SER A 176 12.45 -10.27 -15.84
N ASN A 177 11.46 -9.54 -16.35
CA ASN A 177 11.65 -8.30 -17.12
C ASN A 177 11.53 -7.03 -16.28
N GLY A 178 11.08 -7.15 -15.03
CA GLY A 178 11.16 -6.07 -14.07
C GLY A 178 12.60 -5.96 -13.56
N GLU A 179 13.40 -5.05 -14.14
CA GLU A 179 14.63 -4.58 -13.50
C GLU A 179 14.35 -4.36 -12.00
N PRO A 180 15.18 -4.87 -11.07
CA PRO A 180 15.11 -4.48 -9.67
C PRO A 180 15.49 -2.99 -9.61
N LEU A 181 14.52 -2.11 -9.89
CA LEU A 181 14.72 -0.68 -9.75
C LEU A 181 14.92 -0.45 -8.25
N ILE A 182 16.15 -0.04 -7.93
CA ILE A 182 16.65 0.56 -6.69
C ILE A 182 15.48 0.98 -5.80
N ASP A 183 15.44 0.44 -4.58
CA ASP A 183 14.43 0.71 -3.57
C ASP A 183 14.04 2.20 -3.57
N VAL A 184 12.88 2.49 -4.17
CA VAL A 184 12.33 3.86 -4.28
C VAL A 184 11.89 4.42 -2.92
N TRP A 185 12.13 3.64 -1.86
CA TRP A 185 11.82 3.88 -0.46
C TRP A 185 13.00 4.46 0.32
N TYR A 186 14.23 4.37 -0.20
CA TYR A 186 15.39 5.08 0.33
C TYR A 186 15.61 6.33 -0.52
N ILE A 187 15.40 7.49 0.07
CA ILE A 187 16.03 8.72 -0.41
C ILE A 187 17.34 8.80 0.37
N GLU A 188 18.46 8.97 -0.33
CA GLU A 188 19.78 9.26 0.26
C GLU A 188 19.74 10.39 1.29
#